data_AF-A0A1J8QN17-F1
#
_entry.id   AF-A0A1J8QN17-F1
#
_cell.length_a   1.000
_cell.length_b   1.000
_cell.length_c   1.000
_cell.angle_alpha   90.00
_cell.angle_beta   90.00
_cell.angle_gamma   90.00
#
_symmetry.space_group_name_H-M   'P 1'
#
loop_
_entity.id
_entity.type
_entity.pdbx_description
1 polymer ?
#
loop_
_entity_poly.entity_id
_entity_poly.type
_entity_poly.pdbx_seq_one_letter_code
_entity_poly.pdbx_strand_id
1 'polypeptide(L)'
;MSRDGCTATILGGENVLRGEPIESATYYWNLKYVPGTQKKLCYFEDPKSPGTSLGVNSVQTHQAIYRLGAGEGTSIWEIKKTEDGFTLSTTTESDGKEYFWYLGNAGEPIIIADESMGIQSWMFQSV
;
A
#
# COMPACT_ATOMS: atom_id res chain seq x y z
N MET A 1 8.13 21.82 17.97
CA MET A 1 7.92 22.40 16.62
C MET A 1 9.00 21.79 15.76
N SER A 2 8.78 20.89 14.79
CA SER A 2 7.64 20.66 13.90
C SER A 2 7.13 19.21 13.95
N ARG A 3 5.82 19.01 13.78
CA ARG A 3 5.21 17.71 13.44
C ARG A 3 5.10 17.70 11.91
N ASP A 4 6.19 17.32 11.24
CA ASP A 4 6.14 17.18 9.79
C ASP A 4 5.54 15.80 9.47
N GLY A 5 4.21 15.77 9.49
CA GLY A 5 3.43 14.63 9.01
C GLY A 5 3.57 14.54 7.50
N CYS A 6 4.19 13.47 7.01
CA CYS A 6 4.24 13.19 5.58
C CYS A 6 2.82 12.87 5.08
N THR A 7 2.35 13.61 4.08
CA THR A 7 1.09 13.34 3.39
C THR A 7 1.41 12.78 2.01
N ALA A 8 0.76 11.68 1.61
CA ALA A 8 0.82 11.16 0.25
C ALA A 8 -0.51 11.43 -0.44
N THR A 9 -0.49 12.03 -1.63
CA THR A 9 -1.65 12.16 -2.50
C THR A 9 -1.30 11.56 -3.87
N ILE A 10 -2.32 11.25 -4.66
CA ILE A 10 -2.23 10.48 -5.90
C ILE A 10 -2.66 11.44 -7.03
N LEU A 11 -2.29 11.20 -8.29
CA LEU A 11 -2.60 11.95 -9.51
C LEU A 11 -2.90 10.95 -10.65
N GLY A 12 -3.53 11.42 -11.71
CA GLY A 12 -4.20 10.57 -12.70
C GLY A 12 -3.32 10.33 -13.90
N GLY A 13 -3.18 9.06 -14.29
CA GLY A 13 -2.39 8.64 -15.44
C GLY A 13 -1.22 7.73 -15.07
N GLU A 14 -0.61 7.94 -13.90
CA GLU A 14 0.37 7.05 -13.27
C GLU A 14 0.30 7.25 -11.74
N ASN A 15 0.29 6.18 -10.94
CA ASN A 15 0.39 6.32 -9.48
C ASN A 15 0.65 5.04 -8.72
N VAL A 16 1.45 5.13 -7.62
CA VAL A 16 0.86 4.87 -6.30
C VAL A 16 1.35 5.83 -5.18
N LEU A 17 2.63 6.13 -4.91
CA LEU A 17 2.99 6.64 -3.57
C LEU A 17 4.26 7.53 -3.50
N ARG A 18 4.26 8.81 -3.93
CA ARG A 18 5.37 9.78 -3.73
C ARG A 18 4.97 10.92 -2.79
N GLY A 19 5.72 11.10 -1.70
CA GLY A 19 5.44 12.07 -0.63
C GLY A 19 5.74 13.54 -0.97
N GLU A 20 5.01 14.14 -1.91
CA GLU A 20 5.01 15.60 -2.15
C GLU A 20 3.57 16.20 -2.09
N PRO A 21 3.41 17.51 -1.78
CA PRO A 21 2.11 18.17 -1.72
C PRO A 21 1.48 18.31 -3.11
N ILE A 22 0.18 17.99 -3.23
CA ILE A 22 -0.52 17.96 -4.52
C ILE A 22 -1.48 19.12 -4.65
N GLU A 23 -1.26 19.93 -5.67
CA GLU A 23 -2.26 20.86 -6.16
C GLU A 23 -3.29 20.09 -7.02
N SER A 24 -4.50 19.94 -6.47
CA SER A 24 -5.79 19.76 -7.17
C SER A 24 -6.40 18.38 -7.49
N ALA A 25 -5.88 17.23 -7.03
CA ALA A 25 -6.69 16.00 -7.09
C ALA A 25 -6.36 15.00 -5.97
N THR A 26 -7.21 14.89 -4.96
CA THR A 26 -7.15 13.81 -3.95
C THR A 26 -7.57 12.48 -4.60
N TYR A 27 -6.82 11.39 -4.39
CA TYR A 27 -7.30 10.05 -4.76
C TYR A 27 -7.46 9.23 -3.50
N TYR A 28 -8.55 8.48 -3.52
CA TYR A 28 -8.96 7.58 -2.48
C TYR A 28 -9.04 6.18 -3.10
N TRP A 29 -8.85 5.18 -2.25
CA TRP A 29 -8.99 3.77 -2.60
C TRP A 29 -10.05 3.14 -1.72
N ASN A 30 -10.84 2.24 -2.28
CA ASN A 30 -11.78 1.46 -1.50
C ASN A 30 -11.02 0.34 -0.80
N LEU A 31 -10.82 0.45 0.52
CA LEU A 31 -10.36 -0.67 1.33
C LEU A 31 -11.48 -1.72 1.41
N LYS A 32 -11.24 -2.89 0.83
CA LYS A 32 -12.16 -4.03 0.86
C LYS A 32 -11.49 -5.22 1.53
N TYR A 33 -12.26 -5.97 2.31
CA TYR A 33 -11.79 -7.23 2.91
C TYR A 33 -12.07 -8.41 2.00
N VAL A 34 -11.13 -9.35 1.93
CA VAL A 34 -11.28 -10.56 1.10
C VAL A 34 -12.36 -11.46 1.72
N PRO A 35 -13.46 -11.77 0.99
CA PRO A 35 -14.52 -12.62 1.51
C PRO A 35 -14.03 -14.02 1.89
N GLY A 36 -14.59 -14.60 2.96
CA GLY A 36 -14.25 -15.97 3.39
C GLY A 36 -12.89 -16.12 4.10
N THR A 37 -12.17 -15.03 4.34
CA THR A 37 -10.90 -15.02 5.07
C THR A 37 -11.05 -14.38 6.46
N GLN A 38 -10.02 -14.46 7.31
CA GLN A 38 -9.98 -13.61 8.51
C GLN A 38 -10.07 -12.14 8.07
N LYS A 39 -10.77 -11.28 8.83
CA LYS A 39 -10.90 -9.80 8.59
C LYS A 39 -9.57 -9.04 8.77
N LYS A 40 -8.51 -9.59 8.20
CA LYS A 40 -7.14 -9.11 8.15
C LYS A 40 -6.63 -9.12 6.72
N LEU A 41 -7.22 -9.89 5.81
CA LEU A 41 -6.85 -9.81 4.40
C LEU A 41 -7.71 -8.77 3.69
N CYS A 42 -7.05 -7.83 3.04
CA CYS A 42 -7.69 -6.73 2.34
C CYS A 42 -7.01 -6.43 1.00
N TYR A 43 -7.69 -5.64 0.19
CA TYR A 43 -7.14 -5.03 -1.02
C TYR A 43 -7.68 -3.61 -1.15
N PHE A 44 -6.91 -2.76 -1.81
CA PHE A 44 -7.26 -1.37 -2.07
C PHE A 44 -7.68 -1.25 -3.53
N GLU A 45 -8.98 -1.14 -3.79
CA GLU A 45 -9.55 -1.07 -5.15
C GLU A 45 -9.69 0.37 -5.64
N ASP A 46 -9.38 0.62 -6.91
CA ASP A 46 -9.58 1.94 -7.51
C ASP A 46 -11.09 2.20 -7.72
N PRO A 47 -11.70 3.17 -7.03
CA PRO A 47 -13.11 3.53 -7.24
C PRO A 47 -13.41 4.01 -8.67
N LYS A 48 -12.41 4.51 -9.40
CA LYS A 48 -12.54 4.98 -10.79
C LYS A 48 -12.25 3.91 -11.82
N SER A 49 -11.68 2.77 -11.43
CA SER A 49 -11.32 1.67 -12.32
C SER A 49 -11.59 0.32 -11.63
N PRO A 50 -12.87 -0.12 -11.61
CA PRO A 50 -13.26 -1.37 -10.97
C PRO A 50 -12.48 -2.57 -11.51
N GLY A 51 -12.07 -3.46 -10.61
CA GLY A 51 -11.21 -4.61 -10.94
C GLY A 51 -9.72 -4.30 -10.95
N THR A 52 -9.31 -3.05 -10.69
CA THR A 52 -7.90 -2.70 -10.44
C THR A 52 -7.65 -2.45 -8.96
N SER A 53 -6.44 -2.78 -8.50
CA SER A 53 -6.08 -2.69 -7.08
C SER A 53 -4.60 -2.37 -6.86
N LEU A 54 -4.25 -1.90 -5.66
CA LEU A 54 -2.85 -1.68 -5.28
C LEU A 54 -2.16 -3.01 -5.01
N GLY A 55 -1.06 -3.26 -5.72
CA GLY A 55 -0.33 -4.52 -5.68
C GLY A 55 1.10 -4.41 -6.18
N VAL A 56 1.82 -5.53 -6.15
CA VAL A 56 3.15 -5.70 -6.73
C VAL A 56 3.13 -6.78 -7.80
N ASN A 57 3.88 -6.60 -8.89
CA ASN A 57 3.95 -7.60 -9.97
C ASN A 57 4.56 -8.94 -9.50
N SER A 58 5.47 -8.86 -8.54
CA SER A 58 6.11 -10.01 -7.89
C SER A 58 6.39 -9.63 -6.43
N VAL A 59 6.31 -10.60 -5.52
CA VAL A 59 6.59 -10.36 -4.11
C VAL A 59 8.08 -10.64 -3.85
N GLN A 60 8.88 -9.59 -3.93
CA GLN A 60 10.31 -9.57 -3.62
C GLN A 60 10.69 -8.18 -3.06
N THR A 61 11.75 -8.07 -2.24
CA THR A 61 12.17 -6.77 -1.65
C THR A 61 12.36 -5.70 -2.75
N HIS A 62 12.02 -4.45 -2.44
CA HIS A 62 12.15 -3.28 -3.30
C HIS A 62 11.24 -3.23 -4.52
N GLN A 63 10.15 -4.02 -4.54
CA GLN A 63 9.12 -3.84 -5.57
C GLN A 63 8.22 -2.68 -5.22
N ALA A 64 8.15 -1.70 -6.12
CA ALA A 64 7.18 -0.63 -6.01
C ALA A 64 5.75 -1.16 -6.09
N ILE A 65 4.88 -0.56 -5.31
CA ILE A 65 3.44 -0.82 -5.37
C ILE A 65 2.90 -0.08 -6.60
N TYR A 66 2.08 -0.77 -7.39
CA TYR A 66 1.44 -0.30 -8.62
C TYR A 66 -0.08 -0.49 -8.55
N ARG A 67 -0.79 0.18 -9.45
CA ARG A 67 -2.16 -0.19 -9.81
C ARG A 67 -2.10 -1.38 -10.76
N LEU A 68 -2.60 -2.51 -10.30
CA LEU A 68 -2.63 -3.76 -11.04
C LEU A 68 -4.06 -4.09 -11.49
N GLY A 69 -4.18 -4.64 -12.69
CA GLY A 69 -5.41 -5.23 -13.21
C GLY A 69 -5.79 -6.53 -12.51
N ALA A 70 -6.97 -7.05 -12.83
CA ALA A 70 -7.44 -8.31 -12.29
C ALA A 70 -6.53 -9.47 -12.73
N GLY A 71 -6.01 -10.22 -11.76
CA GLY A 71 -5.12 -11.37 -12.00
C GLY A 71 -3.66 -10.98 -12.26
N GLU A 72 -3.31 -9.69 -12.16
CA GLU A 72 -1.93 -9.23 -12.25
C GLU A 72 -1.28 -9.22 -10.86
N GLY A 73 -0.15 -9.91 -10.74
CA GLY A 73 0.69 -9.86 -9.53
C GLY A 73 -0.04 -10.25 -8.25
N THR A 74 0.30 -9.55 -7.15
CA THR A 74 -0.30 -9.72 -5.82
C THR A 74 -0.80 -8.38 -5.31
N SER A 75 -2.10 -8.29 -5.03
CA SER A 75 -2.76 -7.10 -4.48
C SER A 75 -3.54 -7.35 -3.18
N ILE A 76 -3.35 -8.56 -2.61
CA ILE A 76 -3.89 -8.92 -1.31
C ILE A 76 -2.83 -8.63 -0.25
N TRP A 77 -3.26 -7.91 0.77
CA TRP A 77 -2.44 -7.48 1.89
C TRP A 77 -3.03 -7.99 3.20
N GLU A 78 -2.17 -8.43 4.12
CA GLU A 78 -2.54 -8.53 5.52
C GLU A 78 -2.45 -7.14 6.16
N ILE A 79 -3.57 -6.69 6.74
CA ILE A 79 -3.67 -5.46 7.54
C ILE A 79 -3.70 -5.81 9.02
N LYS A 80 -2.79 -5.22 9.79
CA LYS A 80 -2.68 -5.44 11.24
C LYS A 80 -2.64 -4.11 11.98
N LYS A 81 -3.47 -3.99 13.02
CA LYS A 81 -3.53 -2.79 13.86
C LYS A 81 -2.24 -2.64 14.68
N THR A 82 -1.73 -1.41 14.77
CA THR A 82 -0.63 -1.00 15.66
C THR A 82 -1.09 0.11 16.60
N GLU A 83 -0.23 0.53 17.53
CA GLU A 83 -0.47 1.70 18.39
C GLU A 83 -0.62 2.99 17.56
N ASP A 84 0.17 3.10 16.48
CA ASP A 84 0.27 4.31 15.66
C ASP A 84 -0.57 4.27 14.37
N GLY A 85 -1.23 3.15 14.05
CA GLY A 85 -1.96 2.99 12.79
C GLY A 85 -2.21 1.54 12.41
N PHE A 86 -1.72 1.15 11.24
CA PHE A 86 -1.80 -0.19 10.69
C PHE A 86 -0.53 -0.56 9.92
N THR A 87 -0.07 -1.80 10.01
CA THR A 87 0.91 -2.35 9.06
C THR A 87 0.18 -3.00 7.91
N LEU A 88 0.80 -2.98 6.74
CA LEU A 88 0.37 -3.73 5.57
C LEU A 88 1.50 -4.64 5.13
N SER A 89 1.21 -5.92 4.98
CA SER A 89 2.19 -6.91 4.58
C SER A 89 1.65 -7.93 3.58
N THR A 90 2.55 -8.66 2.96
CA THR A 90 2.24 -9.81 2.10
C THR A 90 3.35 -10.85 2.22
N THR A 91 3.04 -12.11 1.98
CA THR A 91 3.98 -13.23 2.10
C THR A 91 4.02 -14.01 0.81
N THR A 92 5.19 -14.56 0.46
CA THR A 92 5.28 -15.56 -0.61
C THR A 92 5.18 -16.97 -0.03
N GLU A 93 4.54 -17.88 -0.76
CA GLU A 93 4.59 -19.30 -0.41
C GLU A 93 5.98 -19.91 -0.66
N SER A 94 6.82 -19.28 -1.50
CA SER A 94 8.09 -19.85 -1.94
C SER A 94 9.23 -19.63 -0.95
N ASP A 95 9.26 -18.50 -0.23
CA ASP A 95 10.28 -18.19 0.77
C ASP A 95 9.75 -18.05 2.20
N GLY A 96 8.42 -18.00 2.37
CA GLY A 96 7.77 -17.81 3.67
C GLY A 96 8.10 -16.46 4.34
N LYS A 97 8.73 -15.54 3.61
CA LYS A 97 9.10 -14.22 4.14
C LYS A 97 7.93 -13.26 4.03
N GLU A 98 7.84 -12.38 5.02
CA GLU A 98 6.87 -11.30 5.07
C GLU A 98 7.51 -9.99 4.58
N TYR A 99 6.80 -9.31 3.69
CA TYR A 99 7.21 -8.04 3.12
C TYR A 99 6.18 -6.98 3.47
N PHE A 100 6.64 -5.83 3.92
CA PHE A 100 5.83 -4.73 4.45
C PHE A 100 5.85 -3.54 3.51
N TRP A 101 4.77 -2.76 3.51
CA TRP A 101 4.77 -1.45 2.86
C TRP A 101 5.80 -0.53 3.51
N TYR A 102 6.64 0.09 2.68
CA TYR A 102 7.74 0.92 3.10
C TYR A 102 7.90 2.14 2.18
N LEU A 103 8.00 3.33 2.75
CA LEU A 103 8.46 4.55 2.09
C LEU A 103 9.84 4.93 2.62
N GLY A 104 10.82 5.04 1.72
CA GLY A 104 12.17 5.49 2.06
C GLY A 104 12.21 6.99 2.29
N ASN A 105 12.29 7.75 1.21
CA ASN A 105 12.34 9.21 1.24
C ASN A 105 11.07 9.87 0.67
N ALA A 106 10.84 11.13 1.04
CA ALA A 106 9.85 11.96 0.36
C ALA A 106 10.15 12.01 -1.15
N GLY A 107 9.09 11.92 -1.97
CA GLY A 107 9.24 11.87 -3.42
C GLY A 107 9.65 10.51 -4.00
N GLU A 108 9.88 9.46 -3.20
CA GLU A 108 10.09 8.09 -3.68
C GLU A 108 8.78 7.29 -3.68
N PRO A 109 8.62 6.26 -4.55
CA PRO A 109 7.49 5.36 -4.48
C PRO A 109 7.53 4.52 -3.19
N ILE A 110 6.36 4.14 -2.67
CA ILE A 110 6.29 3.05 -1.70
C ILE A 110 6.62 1.74 -2.40
N ILE A 111 7.42 0.96 -1.70
CA ILE A 111 7.84 -0.37 -2.07
C ILE A 111 7.34 -1.37 -1.03
N ILE A 112 7.48 -2.65 -1.34
CA ILE A 112 7.53 -3.68 -0.32
C ILE A 112 8.98 -3.90 0.11
N ALA A 113 9.20 -4.05 1.42
CA ALA A 113 10.51 -4.29 2.01
C ALA A 113 10.40 -5.38 3.08
N ASP A 114 11.46 -6.15 3.28
CA ASP A 114 11.51 -7.06 4.43
C ASP A 114 11.70 -6.29 5.75
N GLU A 115 11.56 -7.00 6.87
CA GLU A 115 11.62 -6.40 8.20
C GLU A 115 12.94 -5.67 8.52
N SER A 116 14.04 -5.98 7.82
CA SER A 116 15.34 -5.37 8.10
C SER A 116 15.40 -3.88 7.75
N MET A 117 14.49 -3.41 6.89
CA MET A 117 14.33 -1.99 6.57
C MET A 117 13.45 -1.24 7.58
N GLY A 118 12.83 -1.98 8.50
CA GLY A 118 11.92 -1.45 9.51
C GLY A 118 10.45 -1.52 9.07
N ILE A 119 9.60 -1.93 10.00
CA ILE A 119 8.16 -2.03 9.80
C ILE A 119 7.52 -0.66 10.02
N GLN A 120 6.81 -0.15 9.01
CA GLN A 120 6.14 1.15 9.07
C GLN A 120 4.65 1.00 9.39
N SER A 121 4.11 1.96 10.15
CA SER A 121 2.68 2.10 10.40
C SER A 121 2.07 3.16 9.49
N TRP A 122 0.88 2.85 8.97
CA TRP A 122 0.12 3.65 8.02
C TRP A 122 -1.19 4.11 8.65
N MET A 123 -1.54 5.37 8.42
CA MET A 123 -2.79 5.96 8.85
C MET A 123 -3.73 6.14 7.66
N PHE A 124 -4.93 5.58 7.75
CA PHE A 124 -5.97 5.73 6.75
C PHE A 124 -7.03 6.68 7.27
N GLN A 125 -7.39 7.69 6.47
CA GLN A 125 -8.49 8.59 6.75
C GLN A 125 -9.69 8.18 5.88
N SER A 126 -10.86 8.06 6.50
CA SER A 126 -12.11 7.92 5.75
C SER A 126 -12.42 9.22 5.03
N VAL A 127 -12.74 9.13 3.74
CA VAL A 127 -13.23 10.24 2.91
C VAL A 127 -14.75 10.25 2.86
#